data_AF-A0AAP2G161-F1
#
_entry.id   AF-A0AAP2G161-F1
#
_cell.length_a   1.000
_cell.length_b   1.000
_cell.length_c   1.000
_cell.angle_alpha   90.00
_cell.angle_beta   90.00
_cell.angle_gamma   90.00
#
_symmetry.space_group_name_H-M   'P 1'
#
loop_
_entity.id
_entity.type
_entity.pdbx_description
1 polymer ?
#
loop_
_entity_poly.entity_id
_entity_poly.type
_entity_poly.pdbx_seq_one_letter_code
_entity_poly.pdbx_strand_id
1 'polypeptide(L)'
;MAEQTSFITLKGNVGRLNFYKTKNGDYQARQKGGVTKERIMTDPKYARTRENLKEFAEAAGAAKLIRRAIAPAIHRSGDSKVHRRFQTSLLRVVQSDPSSIRGERKVMLGEWGLIRGIELNAGNEFGKSMREDFTFNDDGDNVTLTIPEFRQEEVLKFPTGTTHYRLYLLGASINFEDATKNNVRETSLLIAKGLTSPEVTMSIDKTQLLGSRRLFVVGMEYTQIINGVEYPLNTMEFNSGMVFYTDRD
;
A
#
# COMPACT_ATOMS: atom_id res chain seq x y z
N MET A 1 28.50 -6.07 33.15
CA MET A 1 27.57 -5.10 32.52
C MET A 1 26.73 -4.49 33.63
N ALA A 2 26.08 -3.34 33.43
CA ALA A 2 25.18 -2.81 34.45
C ALA A 2 23.89 -3.62 34.46
N GLU A 3 23.51 -4.15 35.63
CA GLU A 3 22.32 -4.96 35.84
C GLU A 3 21.23 -4.13 36.51
N GLN A 4 19.98 -4.37 36.12
CA GLN A 4 18.83 -3.73 36.74
C GLN A 4 18.33 -4.59 37.91
N THR A 5 18.60 -4.14 39.15
CA THR A 5 18.27 -4.88 40.38
C THR A 5 16.95 -4.43 41.03
N SER A 6 16.29 -3.40 40.49
CA SER A 6 15.04 -2.86 41.04
C SER A 6 13.82 -3.70 40.66
N PHE A 7 12.79 -3.70 41.53
CA PHE A 7 11.48 -4.33 41.26
C PHE A 7 10.72 -3.65 40.12
N ILE A 8 11.05 -2.39 39.79
CA ILE A 8 10.50 -1.68 38.63
C ILE A 8 11.25 -2.16 37.40
N THR A 9 10.53 -2.69 36.41
CA THR A 9 11.11 -3.10 35.12
C THR A 9 11.09 -1.94 34.13
N LEU A 10 12.24 -1.67 33.49
CA LEU A 10 12.38 -0.64 32.46
C LEU A 10 12.74 -1.31 31.14
N LYS A 11 12.13 -0.85 30.03
CA LYS A 11 12.41 -1.35 28.68
C LYS A 11 12.47 -0.18 27.71
N GLY A 12 13.54 -0.13 26.92
CA GLY A 12 13.75 0.94 25.93
C GLY A 12 14.74 2.00 26.39
N ASN A 13 14.68 3.18 25.77
CA ASN A 13 15.64 4.26 26.02
C ASN A 13 15.11 5.22 27.09
N VAL A 14 15.93 5.51 28.10
CA VAL A 14 15.69 6.59 29.07
C VAL A 14 16.95 7.45 29.12
N GLY A 15 16.86 8.67 28.62
CA GLY A 15 18.01 9.57 28.49
C GLY A 15 19.17 8.92 27.72
N ARG A 16 20.32 8.74 28.39
CA ARG A 16 21.54 8.13 27.83
C ARG A 16 21.62 6.62 28.04
N LEU A 17 20.62 5.98 28.65
CA LEU A 17 20.61 4.56 28.95
C LEU A 17 19.59 3.83 28.07
N ASN A 18 19.96 2.62 27.67
CA ASN A 18 19.09 1.66 26.99
C ASN A 18 18.93 0.44 27.90
N PHE A 19 17.68 0.16 28.26
CA PHE A 19 17.28 -0.98 29.07
C PHE A 19 16.72 -2.08 28.17
N TYR A 20 17.26 -3.29 28.28
CA TYR A 20 16.85 -4.42 27.46
C TYR A 20 16.89 -5.72 28.25
N LYS A 21 16.09 -6.69 27.81
CA LYS A 21 16.08 -8.05 28.33
C LYS A 21 17.05 -8.90 27.52
N THR A 22 17.96 -9.59 28.20
CA THR A 22 18.88 -10.55 27.56
C THR A 22 18.14 -11.83 27.17
N LYS A 23 18.78 -12.65 26.33
CA LYS A 23 18.24 -13.98 25.97
C LYS A 23 18.04 -14.88 27.19
N ASN A 24 18.81 -14.68 28.25
CA ASN A 24 18.75 -15.47 29.48
C ASN A 24 17.65 -15.01 30.45
N GLY A 25 16.95 -13.91 30.13
CA GLY A 25 15.86 -13.39 30.95
C GLY A 25 16.23 -12.19 31.81
N ASP A 26 17.52 -11.89 31.98
CA ASP A 26 18.00 -10.81 32.83
C ASP A 26 17.79 -9.43 32.21
N TYR A 27 17.50 -8.43 33.05
CA TYR A 27 17.40 -7.03 32.64
C TYR A 27 18.74 -6.32 32.79
N GLN A 28 19.23 -5.76 31.69
CA GLN A 28 20.50 -5.05 31.63
C GLN A 28 20.32 -3.62 31.15
N ALA A 29 21.19 -2.74 31.62
CA ALA A 29 21.31 -1.38 31.17
C ALA A 29 22.66 -1.16 30.49
N ARG A 30 22.66 -0.43 29.38
CA ARG A 30 23.87 0.06 28.74
C ARG A 30 23.73 1.53 28.38
N GLN A 31 24.85 2.25 28.30
CA GLN A 31 24.82 3.54 27.63
C GLN A 31 24.38 3.35 26.18
N LYS A 32 23.66 4.34 25.66
CA LYS A 32 23.25 4.39 24.26
C LYS A 32 24.50 4.33 23.39
N GLY A 33 24.76 3.16 22.83
CA GLY A 33 25.83 2.95 21.86
C GLY A 33 25.45 3.40 20.46
N GLY A 34 26.42 3.35 19.56
CA GLY A 34 26.24 3.74 18.16
C GLY A 34 26.81 5.12 17.84
N VAL A 35 26.77 5.46 16.56
CA VAL A 35 27.30 6.70 16.01
C VAL A 35 26.30 7.83 16.29
N THR A 36 26.76 9.00 16.70
CA THR A 36 25.89 10.17 16.92
C THR A 36 25.30 10.66 15.60
N LYS A 37 24.12 11.30 15.67
CA LYS A 37 23.47 11.89 14.48
C LYS A 37 24.39 12.91 13.83
N GLU A 38 25.02 13.76 14.65
CA GLU A 38 25.95 14.80 14.21
C GLU A 38 27.08 14.17 13.40
N ARG A 39 27.67 13.07 13.90
CA ARG A 39 28.73 12.37 13.19
C ARG A 39 28.25 11.71 11.90
N ILE A 40 27.05 11.12 11.85
CA ILE A 40 26.48 10.61 10.59
C ILE A 40 26.29 11.74 9.58
N MET A 41 25.92 12.94 10.05
CA MET A 41 25.67 14.09 9.20
C MET A 41 26.96 14.76 8.68
N THR A 42 28.06 14.72 9.44
CA THR A 42 29.30 15.46 9.10
C THR A 42 30.46 14.59 8.62
N ASP A 43 30.64 13.38 9.16
CA ASP A 43 31.82 12.55 8.88
C ASP A 43 31.72 11.99 7.43
N PRO A 44 32.76 12.17 6.59
CA PRO A 44 32.79 11.69 5.21
C PRO A 44 32.53 10.19 5.07
N LYS A 45 32.88 9.38 6.09
CA LYS A 45 32.67 7.92 6.08
C LYS A 45 31.20 7.53 5.99
N TYR A 46 30.28 8.42 6.35
CA TYR A 46 28.83 8.19 6.31
C TYR A 46 28.14 8.81 5.08
N ALA A 47 28.88 9.25 4.04
CA ALA A 47 28.29 9.79 2.81
C ALA A 47 27.22 8.86 2.23
N ARG A 48 27.53 7.57 2.08
CA ARG A 48 26.59 6.53 1.60
C ARG A 48 25.37 6.35 2.51
N THR A 49 25.54 6.50 3.82
CA THR A 49 24.43 6.46 4.78
C THR A 49 23.49 7.65 4.55
N ARG A 50 24.03 8.85 4.36
CA ARG A 50 23.22 10.06 4.10
C ARG A 50 22.48 9.97 2.76
N GLU A 51 23.14 9.49 1.71
CA GLU A 51 22.51 9.24 0.42
C GLU A 51 21.32 8.28 0.54
N ASN A 52 21.51 7.14 1.20
CA ASN A 52 20.43 6.17 1.43
C ASN A 52 19.29 6.76 2.27
N LEU A 53 19.61 7.61 3.26
CA LEU A 53 18.59 8.29 4.07
C LEU A 53 17.73 9.24 3.24
N LYS A 54 18.34 9.98 2.29
CA LYS A 54 17.61 10.86 1.38
C LYS A 54 16.67 10.07 0.46
N GLU A 55 17.17 9.02 -0.18
CA GLU A 55 16.35 8.15 -1.05
C GLU A 55 15.22 7.45 -0.27
N PHE A 56 15.48 7.04 0.97
CA PHE A 56 14.45 6.48 1.84
C PHE A 56 13.37 7.50 2.22
N ALA A 57 13.77 8.75 2.49
CA ALA A 57 12.85 9.84 2.78
C ALA A 57 11.98 10.20 1.56
N GLU A 58 12.57 10.24 0.36
CA GLU A 58 11.86 10.41 -0.91
C GLU A 58 10.78 9.33 -1.08
N ALA A 59 11.16 8.04 -0.93
CA ALA A 59 10.22 6.92 -1.01
C ALA A 59 9.11 7.02 0.05
N ALA A 60 9.42 7.49 1.27
CA ALA A 60 8.45 7.69 2.35
C ALA A 60 7.45 8.81 2.08
N GLY A 61 7.92 9.93 1.54
CA GLY A 61 7.06 11.02 1.09
C GLY A 61 6.09 10.52 0.01
N ALA A 62 6.62 9.83 -0.99
CA ALA A 62 5.83 9.26 -2.07
C ALA A 62 4.80 8.23 -1.59
N ALA A 63 5.22 7.30 -0.72
CA ALA A 63 4.34 6.28 -0.15
C ALA A 63 3.19 6.91 0.64
N LYS A 64 3.44 8.02 1.34
CA LYS A 64 2.40 8.76 2.06
C LYS A 64 1.42 9.43 1.10
N LEU A 65 1.91 10.05 0.03
CA LEU A 65 1.07 10.75 -0.94
C LEU A 65 0.20 9.78 -1.74
N ILE A 66 0.78 8.69 -2.24
CA ILE A 66 0.06 7.61 -2.94
C ILE A 66 -1.04 7.04 -2.05
N ARG A 67 -0.72 6.65 -0.81
CA ARG A 67 -1.73 6.08 0.11
C ARG A 67 -2.86 7.06 0.45
N ARG A 68 -2.60 8.37 0.43
CA ARG A 68 -3.64 9.38 0.56
C ARG A 68 -4.51 9.46 -0.70
N ALA A 69 -3.90 9.34 -1.87
CA ALA A 69 -4.62 9.31 -3.15
C ALA A 69 -5.56 8.09 -3.24
N ILE A 70 -5.11 6.92 -2.76
CA ILE A 70 -5.91 5.68 -2.74
C ILE A 70 -6.59 5.38 -1.39
N ALA A 71 -6.76 6.39 -0.54
CA ALA A 71 -7.39 6.22 0.77
C ALA A 71 -8.78 5.55 0.71
N PRO A 72 -9.64 5.79 -0.30
CA PRO A 72 -10.93 5.10 -0.42
C PRO A 72 -10.83 3.57 -0.52
N ALA A 73 -9.74 3.04 -1.10
CA ALA A 73 -9.47 1.61 -1.15
C ALA A 73 -8.81 1.11 0.14
N ILE A 74 -7.86 1.87 0.70
CA ILE A 74 -7.13 1.46 1.91
C ILE A 74 -8.01 1.46 3.16
N HIS A 75 -8.87 2.47 3.36
CA HIS A 75 -9.69 2.55 4.58
C HIS A 75 -10.62 1.36 4.78
N ARG A 76 -10.93 0.65 3.69
CA ARG A 76 -11.74 -0.56 3.73
C ARG A 76 -10.89 -1.82 3.93
N SER A 77 -9.59 -1.77 3.64
CA SER A 77 -8.62 -2.84 3.92
C SER A 77 -8.04 -2.72 5.34
N GLY A 78 -8.02 -3.82 6.09
CA GLY A 78 -7.57 -3.88 7.49
C GLY A 78 -6.07 -3.86 7.71
N ASP A 79 -5.28 -3.72 6.66
CA ASP A 79 -3.87 -4.05 6.72
C ASP A 79 -3.01 -2.85 7.17
N SER A 80 -2.70 -2.85 8.46
CA SER A 80 -1.80 -1.87 9.08
C SER A 80 -0.39 -1.83 8.45
N LYS A 81 0.03 -2.86 7.72
CA LYS A 81 1.38 -2.99 7.10
C LYS A 81 1.41 -2.57 5.63
N VAL A 82 0.30 -2.15 5.03
CA VAL A 82 0.27 -1.67 3.63
C VAL A 82 1.28 -0.56 3.37
N HIS A 83 1.50 0.32 4.37
CA HIS A 83 2.50 1.39 4.30
C HIS A 83 3.92 0.86 4.04
N ARG A 84 4.28 -0.29 4.63
CA ARG A 84 5.61 -0.89 4.50
C ARG A 84 5.80 -1.50 3.12
N ARG A 85 4.74 -2.07 2.53
CA ARG A 85 4.78 -2.61 1.15
C ARG A 85 5.03 -1.49 0.15
N PHE A 86 4.24 -0.42 0.21
CA PHE A 86 4.47 0.77 -0.61
C PHE A 86 5.88 1.34 -0.40
N GLN A 87 6.32 1.51 0.85
CA GLN A 87 7.66 2.03 1.14
C GLN A 87 8.76 1.19 0.49
N THR A 88 8.66 -0.13 0.59
CA THR A 88 9.69 -1.04 0.09
C THR A 88 9.72 -1.03 -1.43
N SER A 89 8.56 -1.09 -2.09
CA SER A 89 8.50 -1.04 -3.55
C SER A 89 8.90 0.33 -4.10
N LEU A 90 8.46 1.42 -3.48
CA LEU A 90 8.83 2.78 -3.91
C LEU A 90 10.31 3.10 -3.68
N LEU A 91 10.95 2.49 -2.69
CA LEU A 91 12.41 2.58 -2.58
C LEU A 91 13.10 1.94 -3.79
N ARG A 92 12.58 0.82 -4.31
CA ARG A 92 13.07 0.22 -5.56
C ARG A 92 12.80 1.11 -6.77
N VAL A 93 11.64 1.78 -6.80
CA VAL A 93 11.31 2.80 -7.83
C VAL A 93 12.34 3.94 -7.79
N VAL A 94 12.59 4.54 -6.63
CA VAL A 94 13.60 5.60 -6.48
C VAL A 94 14.98 5.11 -6.94
N GLN A 95 15.37 3.88 -6.59
CA GLN A 95 16.65 3.30 -7.00
C GLN A 95 16.76 3.00 -8.49
N SER A 96 15.62 2.91 -9.20
CA SER A 96 15.59 2.72 -10.66
C SER A 96 15.65 4.01 -11.46
N ASP A 97 15.64 5.18 -10.82
CA ASP A 97 15.84 6.47 -11.49
C ASP A 97 17.19 6.47 -12.25
N PRO A 98 17.17 6.58 -13.60
CA PRO A 98 18.36 6.50 -14.42
C PRO A 98 19.11 7.84 -14.54
N SER A 99 18.50 8.95 -14.13
CA SER A 99 18.95 10.30 -14.44
C SER A 99 19.67 10.97 -13.28
N SER A 100 19.16 10.81 -12.05
CA SER A 100 19.71 11.51 -10.89
C SER A 100 20.89 10.78 -10.26
N ILE A 101 21.80 11.53 -9.65
CA ILE A 101 22.89 10.97 -8.85
C ILE A 101 22.35 10.30 -7.58
N ARG A 102 23.13 9.37 -7.02
CA ARG A 102 22.81 8.69 -5.76
C ARG A 102 22.55 9.69 -4.63
N GLY A 103 21.51 9.45 -3.85
CA GLY A 103 21.06 10.36 -2.79
C GLY A 103 20.13 11.47 -3.25
N GLU A 104 20.03 11.74 -4.56
CA GLU A 104 19.13 12.76 -5.12
C GLU A 104 18.09 12.16 -6.09
N ARG A 105 18.07 10.82 -6.22
CA ARG A 105 17.11 10.09 -7.03
C ARG A 105 15.66 10.35 -6.63
N LYS A 106 14.78 10.40 -7.63
CA LYS A 106 13.39 10.82 -7.50
C LYS A 106 12.43 9.70 -7.85
N VAL A 107 11.34 9.60 -7.10
CA VAL A 107 10.30 8.60 -7.37
C VAL A 107 9.63 8.83 -8.72
N MET A 108 9.54 10.09 -9.16
CA MET A 108 8.89 10.49 -10.40
C MET A 108 9.67 10.06 -11.64
N LEU A 109 10.97 9.77 -11.51
CA LEU A 109 11.86 9.38 -12.63
C LEU A 109 12.12 7.88 -12.67
N GLY A 110 11.69 7.14 -11.65
CA GLY A 110 11.86 5.69 -11.58
C GLY A 110 10.80 4.87 -12.32
N GLU A 111 11.00 3.57 -12.31
CA GLU A 111 10.15 2.56 -12.94
C GLU A 111 8.93 2.21 -12.09
N TRP A 112 7.79 2.84 -12.38
CA TRP A 112 6.53 2.61 -11.65
C TRP A 112 5.94 1.21 -11.84
N GLY A 113 6.36 0.47 -12.87
CA GLY A 113 5.98 -0.94 -13.01
C GLY A 113 6.32 -1.78 -11.76
N LEU A 114 7.29 -1.36 -10.95
CA LEU A 114 7.70 -2.04 -9.72
C LEU A 114 6.68 -1.98 -8.57
N ILE A 115 5.65 -1.13 -8.65
CA ILE A 115 4.55 -1.09 -7.68
C ILE A 115 3.31 -1.87 -8.15
N ARG A 116 3.32 -2.44 -9.36
CA ARG A 116 2.27 -3.36 -9.81
C ARG A 116 2.32 -4.65 -8.98
N GLY A 117 1.16 -5.21 -8.70
CA GLY A 117 0.96 -6.37 -7.83
C GLY A 117 1.01 -6.06 -6.32
N ILE A 118 1.08 -4.79 -5.90
CA ILE A 118 0.96 -4.47 -4.47
C ILE A 118 -0.46 -4.77 -4.01
N GLU A 119 -0.57 -5.73 -3.11
CA GLU A 119 -1.80 -6.04 -2.39
C GLU A 119 -2.05 -5.01 -1.28
N LEU A 120 -3.25 -4.45 -1.26
CA LEU A 120 -3.73 -3.55 -0.21
C LEU A 120 -4.00 -4.31 1.09
N ASN A 121 -4.33 -5.61 1.00
CA ASN A 121 -4.51 -6.49 2.13
C ASN A 121 -3.75 -7.80 1.93
N ALA A 122 -2.69 -8.02 2.72
CA ALA A 122 -1.93 -9.28 2.64
C ALA A 122 -2.64 -10.47 3.31
N GLY A 123 -3.66 -10.20 4.15
CA GLY A 123 -4.52 -11.25 4.72
C GLY A 123 -5.57 -11.76 3.73
N ASN A 124 -5.95 -10.94 2.75
CA ASN A 124 -6.83 -11.34 1.66
C ASN A 124 -6.37 -10.69 0.34
N GLU A 125 -5.50 -11.41 -0.36
CA GLU A 125 -4.90 -10.95 -1.61
C GLU A 125 -5.92 -11.03 -2.77
N PHE A 126 -6.15 -9.91 -3.45
CA PHE A 126 -7.00 -9.89 -4.64
C PHE A 126 -6.37 -10.74 -5.74
N GLY A 127 -5.05 -10.64 -5.90
CA GLY A 127 -4.29 -11.39 -6.90
C GLY A 127 -4.20 -12.91 -6.65
N LYS A 128 -4.63 -13.42 -5.49
CA LYS A 128 -4.82 -14.87 -5.33
C LYS A 128 -6.23 -15.32 -5.68
N SER A 129 -7.19 -14.43 -5.50
CA SER A 129 -8.60 -14.73 -5.71
C SER A 129 -8.98 -14.59 -7.19
N MET A 130 -8.42 -13.62 -7.92
CA MET A 130 -8.95 -13.20 -9.24
C MET A 130 -7.89 -12.96 -10.35
N ARG A 131 -6.62 -13.27 -10.12
CA ARG A 131 -5.53 -12.77 -11.01
C ARG A 131 -5.51 -13.35 -12.41
N GLU A 132 -6.10 -14.52 -12.64
CA GLU A 132 -6.20 -15.13 -13.98
C GLU A 132 -7.50 -14.76 -14.71
N ASP A 133 -8.43 -14.07 -14.01
CA ASP A 133 -9.80 -13.84 -14.45
C ASP A 133 -10.08 -12.37 -14.77
N PHE A 134 -9.09 -11.51 -15.02
CA PHE A 134 -9.41 -10.17 -15.52
C PHE A 134 -8.45 -9.67 -16.58
N THR A 135 -9.01 -8.92 -17.51
CA THR A 135 -8.27 -8.21 -18.56
C THR A 135 -8.45 -6.72 -18.36
N PHE A 136 -7.50 -5.94 -18.86
CA PHE A 136 -7.64 -4.50 -18.91
C PHE A 136 -7.08 -3.94 -20.21
N ASN A 137 -7.63 -2.82 -20.65
CA ASN A 137 -7.20 -2.06 -21.81
C ASN A 137 -7.00 -0.59 -21.42
N ASP A 138 -5.93 0.02 -21.94
CA ASP A 138 -5.69 1.46 -21.86
C ASP A 138 -5.73 2.01 -23.29
N ASP A 139 -6.74 2.82 -23.62
CA ASP A 139 -6.92 3.41 -24.95
C ASP A 139 -6.31 4.81 -25.09
N GLY A 140 -5.62 5.30 -24.05
CA GLY A 140 -5.04 6.64 -23.98
C GLY A 140 -5.85 7.58 -23.10
N ASP A 141 -7.18 7.57 -23.21
CA ASP A 141 -8.07 8.42 -22.41
C ASP A 141 -8.74 7.63 -21.29
N ASN A 142 -8.93 6.32 -21.45
CA ASN A 142 -9.64 5.47 -20.52
C ASN A 142 -8.84 4.22 -20.17
N VAL A 143 -8.97 3.79 -18.92
CA VAL A 143 -8.56 2.45 -18.48
C VAL A 143 -9.80 1.64 -18.18
N THR A 144 -10.06 0.65 -19.02
CA THR A 144 -11.20 -0.27 -18.88
C THR A 144 -10.71 -1.62 -18.35
N LEU A 145 -11.38 -2.15 -17.34
CA LEU A 145 -11.13 -3.45 -16.73
C LEU A 145 -12.37 -4.33 -16.89
N THR A 146 -12.16 -5.54 -17.40
CA THR A 146 -13.21 -6.54 -17.62
C THR A 146 -12.87 -7.82 -16.86
N ILE A 147 -13.81 -8.24 -16.01
CA ILE A 147 -13.82 -9.53 -15.31
C ILE A 147 -14.92 -10.37 -15.98
N PRO A 148 -14.62 -11.50 -16.64
CA PRO A 148 -15.60 -12.35 -17.27
C PRO A 148 -16.49 -13.02 -16.22
N GLU A 149 -17.51 -13.75 -16.65
CA GLU A 149 -18.28 -14.57 -15.72
C GLU A 149 -17.40 -15.62 -15.03
N PHE A 150 -17.69 -15.92 -13.78
CA PHE A 150 -16.96 -16.94 -13.03
C PHE A 150 -17.84 -17.61 -11.97
N ARG A 151 -17.43 -18.80 -11.53
CA ARG A 151 -18.07 -19.50 -10.41
C ARG A 151 -17.55 -18.96 -9.08
N GLN A 152 -18.46 -18.45 -8.25
CA GLN A 152 -18.09 -17.75 -7.02
C GLN A 152 -17.33 -18.64 -6.04
N GLU A 153 -17.69 -19.92 -5.92
CA GLU A 153 -17.07 -20.86 -4.97
C GLU A 153 -15.63 -21.23 -5.31
N GLU A 154 -15.22 -21.06 -6.56
CA GLU A 154 -13.87 -21.38 -7.04
C GLU A 154 -12.91 -20.21 -6.80
N VAL A 155 -13.45 -18.98 -6.79
CA VAL A 155 -12.70 -17.71 -6.82
C VAL A 155 -12.78 -16.97 -5.48
N LEU A 156 -13.93 -17.02 -4.80
CA LEU A 156 -14.26 -16.14 -3.69
C LEU A 156 -14.42 -16.89 -2.37
N LYS A 157 -13.78 -16.35 -1.33
CA LYS A 157 -14.05 -16.70 0.06
C LYS A 157 -14.88 -15.63 0.73
N PHE A 158 -16.16 -15.90 0.93
CA PHE A 158 -17.08 -14.93 1.54
C PHE A 158 -16.92 -14.84 3.08
N PRO A 159 -16.83 -13.63 3.65
CA PRO A 159 -17.01 -13.43 5.08
C PRO A 159 -18.39 -13.92 5.57
N THR A 160 -18.48 -14.19 6.87
CA THR A 160 -19.76 -14.48 7.53
C THR A 160 -20.69 -13.27 7.43
N GLY A 161 -21.96 -13.51 7.11
CA GLY A 161 -22.97 -12.45 6.97
C GLY A 161 -23.03 -11.80 5.58
N THR A 162 -22.14 -12.16 4.66
CA THR A 162 -22.21 -11.65 3.28
C THR A 162 -23.46 -12.14 2.56
N THR A 163 -24.20 -11.19 2.00
CA THR A 163 -25.32 -11.46 1.08
C THR A 163 -24.97 -11.04 -0.34
N HIS A 164 -24.18 -9.97 -0.50
CA HIS A 164 -23.78 -9.41 -1.77
C HIS A 164 -22.34 -8.91 -1.68
N TYR A 165 -21.71 -8.71 -2.83
CA TYR A 165 -20.43 -8.05 -2.93
C TYR A 165 -20.43 -7.12 -4.14
N ARG A 166 -19.43 -6.25 -4.22
CA ARG A 166 -19.18 -5.43 -5.42
C ARG A 166 -17.70 -5.38 -5.71
N LEU A 167 -17.39 -5.17 -6.98
CA LEU A 167 -16.05 -4.85 -7.45
C LEU A 167 -15.91 -3.34 -7.52
N TYR A 168 -14.67 -2.85 -7.38
CA TYR A 168 -14.36 -1.45 -7.61
C TYR A 168 -13.10 -1.32 -8.46
N LEU A 169 -13.10 -0.26 -9.27
CA LEU A 169 -11.95 0.23 -9.99
C LEU A 169 -11.65 1.65 -9.50
N LEU A 170 -10.40 1.91 -9.14
CA LEU A 170 -9.95 3.20 -8.63
C LEU A 170 -8.71 3.63 -9.40
N GLY A 171 -8.82 4.73 -10.14
CA GLY A 171 -7.68 5.46 -10.68
C GLY A 171 -7.25 6.55 -9.70
N ALA A 172 -5.95 6.67 -9.46
CA ALA A 172 -5.39 7.74 -8.63
C ALA A 172 -4.24 8.42 -9.36
N SER A 173 -4.22 9.75 -9.31
CA SER A 173 -3.18 10.59 -9.88
C SER A 173 -2.37 11.24 -8.77
N ILE A 174 -1.08 11.46 -9.03
CA ILE A 174 -0.14 12.12 -8.13
C ILE A 174 0.70 13.11 -8.94
N ASN A 175 0.79 14.34 -8.44
CA ASN A 175 1.81 15.30 -8.83
C ASN A 175 2.76 15.48 -7.65
N PHE A 176 4.02 15.09 -7.85
CA PHE A 176 5.06 15.12 -6.81
C PHE A 176 5.66 16.50 -6.58
N GLU A 177 5.56 17.41 -7.56
CA GLU A 177 6.10 18.77 -7.46
C GLU A 177 5.23 19.59 -6.50
N ASP A 178 3.91 19.51 -6.65
CA ASP A 178 2.95 20.28 -5.84
C ASP A 178 2.38 19.50 -4.64
N ALA A 179 2.75 18.23 -4.50
CA ALA A 179 2.16 17.29 -3.52
C ALA A 179 0.62 17.21 -3.60
N THR A 180 0.07 17.36 -4.81
CA THR A 180 -1.35 17.22 -5.13
C THR A 180 -1.66 15.81 -5.65
N LYS A 181 -2.94 15.47 -5.55
CA LYS A 181 -3.46 14.11 -5.75
C LYS A 181 -4.96 14.19 -5.90
N ASN A 182 -5.50 13.39 -6.80
CA ASN A 182 -6.93 13.13 -6.89
C ASN A 182 -7.16 11.67 -7.27
N ASN A 183 -8.40 11.22 -7.14
CA ASN A 183 -8.80 9.88 -7.55
C ASN A 183 -10.19 9.91 -8.18
N VAL A 184 -10.44 8.92 -9.01
CA VAL A 184 -11.73 8.61 -9.61
C VAL A 184 -12.01 7.15 -9.31
N ARG A 185 -13.26 6.86 -8.94
CA ARG A 185 -13.67 5.53 -8.52
C ARG A 185 -14.95 5.14 -9.22
N GLU A 186 -14.99 3.92 -9.72
CA GLU A 186 -16.19 3.25 -10.19
C GLU A 186 -16.41 1.96 -9.41
N THR A 187 -17.66 1.50 -9.37
CA THR A 187 -18.03 0.21 -8.78
C THR A 187 -18.98 -0.54 -9.71
N SER A 188 -18.90 -1.86 -9.69
CA SER A 188 -19.92 -2.71 -10.28
C SER A 188 -21.27 -2.53 -9.58
N LEU A 189 -22.32 -3.07 -10.20
CA LEU A 189 -23.57 -3.36 -9.49
C LEU A 189 -23.31 -4.33 -8.33
N LEU A 190 -24.24 -4.38 -7.38
CA LEU A 190 -24.23 -5.37 -6.31
C LEU A 190 -24.49 -6.76 -6.90
N ILE A 191 -23.59 -7.69 -6.62
CA ILE A 191 -23.66 -9.08 -7.07
C ILE A 191 -24.06 -9.93 -5.87
N ALA A 192 -25.16 -10.66 -6.00
CA ALA A 192 -25.64 -11.56 -4.97
C ALA A 192 -24.65 -12.72 -4.77
N LYS A 193 -24.41 -13.07 -3.51
CA LYS A 193 -23.72 -14.31 -3.17
C LYS A 193 -24.58 -15.49 -3.67
N GLY A 194 -23.99 -16.36 -4.47
CA GLY A 194 -24.66 -17.45 -5.15
C GLY A 194 -23.67 -18.38 -5.83
N LEU A 195 -24.06 -18.91 -6.99
CA LEU A 195 -23.23 -19.85 -7.76
C LEU A 195 -22.28 -19.13 -8.72
N THR A 196 -22.80 -18.18 -9.50
CA THR A 196 -22.07 -17.51 -10.57
C THR A 196 -22.11 -16.00 -10.40
N SER A 197 -21.08 -15.37 -10.94
CA SER A 197 -20.99 -13.93 -11.08
C SER A 197 -21.03 -13.58 -12.56
N PRO A 198 -21.80 -12.56 -12.95
CA PRO A 198 -21.83 -12.12 -14.34
C PRO A 198 -20.51 -11.45 -14.72
N GLU A 199 -20.29 -11.29 -16.03
CA GLU A 199 -19.24 -10.40 -16.51
C GLU A 199 -19.46 -8.97 -15.98
N VAL A 200 -18.35 -8.34 -15.59
CA VAL A 200 -18.31 -6.97 -15.07
C VAL A 200 -17.27 -6.19 -15.85
N THR A 201 -17.70 -5.05 -16.39
CA THR A 201 -16.80 -4.05 -16.98
C THR A 201 -16.89 -2.75 -16.20
N MET A 202 -15.73 -2.17 -15.88
CA MET A 202 -15.58 -0.85 -15.25
C MET A 202 -14.53 -0.06 -16.02
N SER A 203 -14.68 1.25 -16.14
CA SER A 203 -13.77 2.17 -16.81
C SER A 203 -13.48 3.43 -15.99
N ILE A 204 -12.23 3.88 -16.05
CA ILE A 204 -11.80 5.16 -15.49
C ILE A 204 -11.35 6.07 -16.62
N ASP A 205 -12.02 7.22 -16.72
CA ASP A 205 -11.61 8.35 -17.54
C ASP A 205 -10.38 9.05 -16.92
N LYS A 206 -9.24 8.95 -17.63
CA LYS A 206 -7.95 9.51 -17.22
C LYS A 206 -7.91 11.03 -17.36
N THR A 207 -8.80 11.67 -18.12
CA THR A 207 -8.83 13.14 -18.21
C THR A 207 -9.17 13.79 -16.87
N GLN A 208 -9.84 13.05 -15.98
CA GLN A 208 -10.12 13.45 -14.62
C GLN A 208 -8.92 13.29 -13.68
N LEU A 209 -7.86 12.58 -14.09
CA LEU A 209 -6.66 12.29 -13.30
C LEU A 209 -5.55 13.31 -13.64
N LEU A 210 -5.51 14.40 -12.88
CA LEU A 210 -4.73 15.62 -13.19
C LEU A 210 -3.22 15.55 -12.87
N GLY A 211 -2.73 14.41 -12.39
CA GLY A 211 -1.35 14.23 -11.94
C GLY A 211 -0.52 13.40 -12.92
N SER A 212 0.76 13.75 -13.04
CA SER A 212 1.70 13.17 -14.02
C SER A 212 2.05 11.69 -13.81
N ARG A 213 1.77 11.16 -12.63
CA ARG A 213 1.91 9.73 -12.33
C ARG A 213 0.59 9.17 -11.85
N ARG A 214 0.17 8.06 -12.46
CA ARG A 214 -1.10 7.40 -12.16
C ARG A 214 -0.89 5.96 -11.74
N LEU A 215 -1.76 5.49 -10.85
CA LEU A 215 -1.90 4.08 -10.54
C LEU A 215 -3.36 3.68 -10.49
N PHE A 216 -3.63 2.42 -10.81
CA PHE A 216 -4.97 1.87 -10.85
C PHE A 216 -5.06 0.67 -9.91
N VAL A 217 -6.11 0.67 -9.11
CA VAL A 217 -6.41 -0.36 -8.12
C VAL A 217 -7.72 -1.01 -8.50
N VAL A 218 -7.72 -2.33 -8.55
CA VAL A 218 -8.95 -3.14 -8.60
C VAL A 218 -9.12 -3.81 -7.25
N GLY A 219 -10.35 -3.95 -6.79
CA GLY A 219 -10.62 -4.68 -5.56
C GLY A 219 -12.08 -5.04 -5.38
N MET A 220 -12.37 -5.59 -4.21
CA MET A 220 -13.69 -6.13 -3.88
C MET A 220 -14.07 -5.77 -2.45
N GLU A 221 -15.37 -5.54 -2.27
CA GLU A 221 -15.98 -5.20 -0.99
C GLU A 221 -17.24 -6.02 -0.77
N TYR A 222 -17.43 -6.47 0.47
CA TYR A 222 -18.57 -7.30 0.85
C TYR A 222 -19.63 -6.51 1.59
N THR A 223 -20.88 -6.92 1.45
CA THR A 223 -22.01 -6.23 2.06
C THR A 223 -23.12 -7.19 2.50
N GLN A 224 -23.91 -6.73 3.45
CA GLN A 224 -25.11 -7.40 3.91
C GLN A 224 -26.32 -6.55 3.56
N ILE A 225 -27.29 -7.13 2.85
CA ILE A 225 -28.57 -6.51 2.58
C ILE A 225 -29.56 -7.08 3.59
N ILE A 226 -30.14 -6.20 4.40
CA ILE A 226 -31.20 -6.55 5.35
C ILE A 226 -32.40 -5.66 5.01
N ASN A 227 -33.53 -6.28 4.64
CA ASN A 227 -34.76 -5.57 4.26
C ASN A 227 -34.56 -4.50 3.16
N GLY A 228 -33.68 -4.79 2.19
CA GLY A 228 -33.36 -3.87 1.08
C GLY A 228 -32.39 -2.74 1.45
N VAL A 229 -31.94 -2.65 2.70
CA VAL A 229 -30.93 -1.68 3.14
C VAL A 229 -29.55 -2.33 3.12
N GLU A 230 -28.58 -1.61 2.56
CA GLU A 230 -27.20 -2.06 2.45
C GLU A 230 -26.38 -1.72 3.71
N TYR A 231 -25.71 -2.73 4.26
CA TYR A 231 -24.77 -2.63 5.37
C TYR A 231 -23.39 -3.12 4.93
N PRO A 232 -22.44 -2.20 4.63
CA PRO A 232 -21.08 -2.56 4.31
C PRO A 232 -20.48 -3.43 5.40
N LEU A 233 -19.98 -4.60 5.02
CA LEU A 233 -19.23 -5.42 5.95
C LEU A 233 -17.85 -4.76 6.11
N ASN A 234 -17.67 -4.08 7.23
CA ASN A 234 -16.37 -3.57 7.67
C ASN A 234 -15.45 -4.71 8.13
N THR A 235 -15.51 -5.86 7.43
CA THR A 235 -14.59 -6.98 7.55
C THR A 235 -13.29 -6.56 6.87
N MET A 236 -12.59 -5.65 7.55
CA MET A 236 -11.27 -5.14 7.22
C MET A 236 -10.31 -6.27 6.82
N GLU A 237 -10.43 -7.45 7.43
CA GLU A 237 -9.64 -8.64 7.09
C GLU A 237 -9.92 -9.21 5.70
N PHE A 238 -11.13 -9.03 5.15
CA PHE A 238 -11.57 -9.63 3.89
C PHE A 238 -11.61 -8.66 2.72
N ASN A 239 -11.73 -7.35 2.93
CA ASN A 239 -11.70 -6.45 1.77
C ASN A 239 -10.33 -6.51 1.11
N SER A 240 -10.32 -6.72 -0.21
CA SER A 240 -9.12 -6.92 -0.99
C SER A 240 -8.96 -5.84 -2.05
N GLY A 241 -7.74 -5.66 -2.51
CA GLY A 241 -7.43 -4.76 -3.61
C GLY A 241 -5.97 -4.88 -4.01
N MET A 242 -5.69 -4.67 -5.29
CA MET A 242 -4.36 -4.80 -5.86
C MET A 242 -4.10 -3.64 -6.82
N VAL A 243 -2.91 -3.05 -6.75
CA VAL A 243 -2.41 -2.15 -7.80
C VAL A 243 -2.11 -3.00 -9.02
N PHE A 244 -2.92 -2.94 -10.07
CA PHE A 244 -2.73 -3.79 -11.26
C PHE A 244 -2.01 -3.05 -12.39
N TYR A 245 -2.19 -1.73 -12.48
CA TYR A 245 -1.66 -0.92 -13.56
C TYR A 245 -1.10 0.41 -13.07
N THR A 246 -0.13 0.93 -13.82
CA THR A 246 0.51 2.23 -13.58
C THR A 246 0.75 2.88 -14.92
N ASP A 247 0.51 4.18 -14.96
CA ASP A 247 0.57 5.01 -16.16
C ASP A 247 1.33 6.31 -15.86
N ARG A 248 1.76 6.98 -16.93
CA ARG A 248 2.45 8.26 -16.91
C ARG A 248 1.93 9.12 -18.06
N ASP A 249 1.69 10.40 -17.77
CA ASP A 249 1.50 11.43 -18.80
C ASP A 249 2.75 11.65 -19.68
#